data_AF-A0A9D7FK31-F1
#
_entry.id   AF-A0A9D7FK31-F1
#
_cell.length_a   1.000
_cell.length_b   1.000
_cell.length_c   1.000
_cell.angle_alpha   90.00
_cell.angle_beta   90.00
_cell.angle_gamma   90.00
#
_symmetry.space_group_name_H-M   'P 1'
#
loop_
_entity.id
_entity.type
_entity.pdbx_description
1 polymer ?
#
loop_
_entity_poly.entity_id
_entity_poly.type
_entity_poly.pdbx_seq_one_letter_code
_entity_poly.pdbx_strand_id
1 'polypeptide(L)'
;MKKSNSQAREEVKVGNEILKMQLNAEFGMNFNNESTNELPPELERAWLKSIQRFEKAYAENKTILCYDLIGKPDYAFAETLSKKALKTELKRLLDLLEEHQIVVDCISDISDLEVYKFVTEKLFQEEILHIPGSNMICHFTFSEFYPEDDN
;
A
#
# COMPACT_ATOMS: atom_id res chain seq x y z
N MET A 1 -3.78 41.17 -14.27
CA MET A 1 -4.96 41.11 -13.37
C MET A 1 -4.81 39.90 -12.47
N LYS A 2 -4.74 40.07 -11.14
CA LYS A 2 -4.75 38.92 -10.19
C LYS A 2 -6.17 38.38 -10.13
N LYS A 3 -6.38 37.08 -10.35
CA LYS A 3 -7.70 36.42 -10.21
C LYS A 3 -8.21 36.62 -8.79
N SER A 4 -9.53 36.80 -8.62
CA SER A 4 -10.14 36.82 -7.29
C SER A 4 -10.07 35.42 -6.67
N ASN A 5 -10.03 35.35 -5.34
CA ASN A 5 -9.98 34.08 -4.61
C ASN A 5 -11.22 33.21 -4.88
N SER A 6 -12.39 33.82 -5.15
CA SER A 6 -13.62 33.11 -5.52
C SER A 6 -13.53 32.44 -6.89
N GLN A 7 -12.97 33.11 -7.90
CA GLN A 7 -12.85 32.57 -9.24
C GLN A 7 -11.86 31.39 -9.29
N ALA A 8 -10.76 31.47 -8.55
CA ALA A 8 -9.80 30.37 -8.44
C ALA A 8 -10.42 29.12 -7.79
N ARG A 9 -11.25 29.29 -6.76
CA ARG A 9 -11.92 28.17 -6.08
C ARG A 9 -12.91 27.45 -6.98
N GLU A 10 -13.67 28.17 -7.81
CA GLU A 10 -14.60 27.53 -8.73
C GLU A 10 -13.91 26.79 -9.89
N GLU A 11 -12.75 27.27 -10.35
CA GLU A 11 -11.93 26.52 -11.31
C GLU A 11 -11.49 25.17 -10.73
N VAL A 12 -11.14 25.12 -9.44
CA VAL A 12 -10.79 23.85 -8.77
C VAL A 12 -12.00 22.90 -8.74
N LYS A 13 -13.19 23.38 -8.38
CA LYS A 13 -14.40 22.53 -8.36
C LYS A 13 -14.74 21.99 -9.75
N VAL A 14 -14.75 22.84 -10.77
CA VAL A 14 -15.02 22.41 -12.16
C VAL A 14 -14.01 21.33 -12.57
N GLY A 15 -12.73 21.53 -12.28
CA GLY A 15 -11.76 20.48 -12.59
C GLY A 15 -11.96 19.21 -11.77
N ASN A 16 -12.52 19.26 -10.55
CA ASN A 16 -12.79 18.04 -9.76
C ASN A 16 -13.89 17.22 -10.44
N GLU A 17 -14.95 17.87 -10.90
CA GLU A 17 -16.02 17.23 -11.67
C GLU A 17 -15.51 16.59 -12.96
N ILE A 18 -14.65 17.29 -13.71
CA ILE A 18 -14.00 16.73 -14.91
C ILE A 18 -13.19 15.48 -14.54
N LEU A 19 -12.43 15.51 -13.45
CA LEU A 19 -11.61 14.37 -13.03
C LEU A 19 -12.46 13.18 -12.56
N LYS A 20 -13.58 13.42 -11.87
CA LYS A 20 -14.57 12.37 -11.54
C LYS A 20 -15.15 11.72 -12.79
N MET A 21 -15.52 12.52 -13.80
CA MET A 21 -16.01 12.01 -15.09
C MET A 21 -14.95 11.16 -15.81
N GLN A 22 -13.68 11.58 -15.80
CA GLN A 22 -12.57 10.81 -16.35
C GLN A 22 -12.40 9.47 -15.62
N LEU A 23 -12.38 9.49 -14.28
CA LEU A 23 -12.28 8.28 -13.46
C LEU A 23 -13.46 7.32 -13.66
N ASN A 24 -14.67 7.86 -13.84
CA ASN A 24 -15.84 7.07 -14.20
C ASN A 24 -15.69 6.41 -15.59
N ALA A 25 -15.27 7.18 -16.59
CA ALA A 25 -15.13 6.68 -17.96
C ALA A 25 -13.99 5.66 -18.11
N GLU A 26 -12.85 5.88 -17.46
CA GLU A 26 -11.66 5.03 -17.55
C GLU A 26 -11.77 3.78 -16.67
N PHE A 27 -12.31 3.90 -15.45
CA PHE A 27 -12.24 2.85 -14.42
C PHE A 27 -13.61 2.46 -13.86
N GLY A 28 -14.71 3.02 -14.36
CA GLY A 28 -16.07 2.69 -13.90
C GLY A 28 -16.43 3.26 -12.52
N MET A 29 -15.62 4.16 -11.95
CA MET A 29 -15.84 4.70 -10.62
C MET A 29 -17.10 5.55 -10.49
N ASN A 30 -17.86 5.35 -9.42
CA ASN A 30 -19.08 6.11 -9.17
C ASN A 30 -18.91 7.06 -7.98
N PHE A 31 -19.05 8.36 -8.22
CA PHE A 31 -18.93 9.42 -7.21
C PHE A 31 -20.30 10.00 -6.79
N ASN A 32 -21.41 9.33 -7.12
CA ASN A 32 -22.78 9.81 -6.86
C ASN A 32 -23.19 9.86 -5.37
N ASN A 33 -22.28 9.58 -4.42
CA ASN A 33 -22.58 9.62 -3.00
C ASN A 33 -22.30 11.01 -2.41
N GLU A 34 -23.21 11.49 -1.56
CA GLU A 34 -23.17 12.80 -0.88
C GLU A 34 -21.92 13.02 0.00
N SER A 35 -21.17 11.97 0.32
CA SER A 35 -19.98 12.02 1.18
C SER A 35 -18.78 12.81 0.61
N THR A 36 -18.79 13.16 -0.68
CA THR A 36 -17.75 14.01 -1.29
C THR A 36 -18.06 15.51 -1.24
N ASN A 37 -19.32 15.90 -0.95
CA ASN A 37 -19.76 17.29 -0.98
C ASN A 37 -19.22 18.14 0.19
N GLU A 38 -18.58 17.53 1.18
CA GLU A 38 -18.08 18.20 2.39
C GLU A 38 -16.58 18.51 2.35
N LEU A 39 -15.84 18.01 1.35
CA LEU A 39 -14.40 18.22 1.28
C LEU A 39 -14.06 19.61 0.71
N PRO A 40 -13.05 20.31 1.26
CA PRO A 40 -12.45 21.45 0.59
C PRO A 40 -12.02 21.08 -0.83
N PRO A 41 -12.30 21.91 -1.86
CA PRO A 41 -12.03 21.56 -3.27
C PRO A 41 -10.58 21.12 -3.54
N GLU A 42 -9.63 21.71 -2.83
CA GLU A 42 -8.20 21.40 -2.93
C GLU A 42 -7.86 20.02 -2.35
N LEU A 43 -8.52 19.63 -1.26
CA LEU A 43 -8.35 18.32 -0.64
C LEU A 43 -8.99 17.23 -1.50
N GLU A 44 -10.21 17.48 -1.98
CA GLU A 44 -10.87 16.60 -2.95
C GLU A 44 -10.01 16.41 -4.21
N ARG A 45 -9.42 17.49 -4.73
CA ARG A 45 -8.48 17.42 -5.86
C ARG A 45 -7.32 16.48 -5.57
N ALA A 46 -6.70 16.60 -4.39
CA ALA A 46 -5.56 15.77 -4.01
C ALA A 46 -5.97 14.29 -3.89
N TRP A 47 -7.13 14.03 -3.30
CA TRP A 47 -7.71 12.70 -3.17
C TRP A 47 -8.03 12.06 -4.54
N LEU A 48 -8.75 12.76 -5.43
CA LEU A 48 -9.06 12.28 -6.79
C LEU A 48 -7.79 11.98 -7.60
N LYS A 49 -6.75 12.81 -7.46
CA LYS A 49 -5.44 12.54 -8.07
C LYS A 49 -4.75 11.31 -7.47
N SER A 50 -4.93 11.05 -6.18
CA SER A 50 -4.40 9.84 -5.53
C SER A 50 -5.07 8.60 -6.11
N ILE A 51 -6.40 8.61 -6.20
CA ILE A 51 -7.18 7.55 -6.83
C ILE A 51 -6.72 7.33 -8.27
N GLN A 52 -6.60 8.39 -9.07
CA GLN A 52 -6.18 8.26 -10.46
C GLN A 52 -4.79 7.61 -10.59
N ARG A 53 -3.83 7.94 -9.70
CA ARG A 53 -2.52 7.29 -9.71
C ARG A 53 -2.61 5.81 -9.35
N PHE A 54 -3.45 5.47 -8.39
CA PHE A 54 -3.68 4.10 -7.97
C PHE A 54 -4.28 3.26 -9.10
N GLU A 55 -5.40 3.70 -9.66
CA GLU A 55 -6.09 2.98 -10.74
C GLU A 55 -5.19 2.77 -11.95
N LYS A 56 -4.40 3.78 -12.33
CA LYS A 56 -3.43 3.65 -13.42
C LYS A 56 -2.34 2.63 -13.11
N ALA A 57 -1.74 2.70 -11.92
CA ALA A 57 -0.70 1.76 -11.54
C ALA A 57 -1.22 0.32 -11.48
N TYR A 58 -2.45 0.14 -10.98
CA TYR A 58 -3.12 -1.16 -10.93
C TYR A 58 -3.41 -1.69 -12.33
N ALA A 59 -4.01 -0.88 -13.20
CA ALA A 59 -4.29 -1.25 -14.60
C ALA A 59 -3.01 -1.54 -15.42
N GLU A 60 -1.91 -0.87 -15.11
CA GLU A 60 -0.60 -1.09 -15.74
C GLU A 60 0.20 -2.23 -15.10
N ASN A 61 -0.34 -2.87 -14.05
CA ASN A 61 0.31 -3.90 -13.25
C ASN A 61 1.75 -3.53 -12.83
N LYS A 62 1.92 -2.29 -12.34
CA LYS A 62 3.22 -1.78 -11.90
C LYS A 62 3.61 -2.36 -10.55
N THR A 63 4.14 -3.58 -10.59
CA THR A 63 4.61 -4.29 -9.41
C THR A 63 6.13 -4.20 -9.24
N ILE A 64 6.59 -4.42 -8.03
CA ILE A 64 7.99 -4.57 -7.64
C ILE A 64 8.08 -5.71 -6.63
N LEU A 65 9.18 -6.46 -6.61
CA LEU A 65 9.40 -7.43 -5.54
C LEU A 65 9.49 -6.71 -4.19
N CYS A 66 8.85 -7.28 -3.17
CA CYS A 66 8.96 -6.79 -1.80
C CYS A 66 10.43 -6.61 -1.38
N TYR A 67 11.27 -7.61 -1.69
CA TYR A 67 12.71 -7.56 -1.39
C TYR A 67 13.43 -6.38 -2.07
N ASP A 68 13.07 -6.09 -3.32
CA ASP A 68 13.63 -4.96 -4.06
C ASP A 68 13.16 -3.62 -3.48
N LEU A 69 11.88 -3.55 -3.10
CA LEU A 69 11.26 -2.35 -2.55
C LEU A 69 11.88 -1.91 -1.22
N ILE A 70 12.20 -2.86 -0.35
CA ILE A 70 12.84 -2.57 0.95
C ILE A 70 14.37 -2.42 0.88
N GLY A 71 14.94 -2.38 -0.33
CA GLY A 71 16.36 -2.12 -0.54
C GLY A 71 17.27 -3.33 -0.42
N LYS A 72 16.75 -4.56 -0.59
CA LYS A 72 17.52 -5.82 -0.62
C LYS A 72 18.39 -6.02 0.63
N PRO A 73 17.79 -6.07 1.84
CA PRO A 73 18.55 -6.26 3.06
C PRO A 73 19.27 -7.61 3.04
N ASP A 74 20.47 -7.66 3.61
CA ASP A 74 21.10 -8.92 3.99
C ASP A 74 20.32 -9.56 5.14
N TYR A 75 20.23 -10.88 5.15
CA TYR A 75 19.64 -11.68 6.23
C TYR A 75 20.28 -13.07 6.27
N ALA A 76 20.26 -13.71 7.44
CA ALA A 76 20.79 -15.06 7.61
C ALA A 76 19.71 -16.12 7.43
N PHE A 77 20.10 -17.34 7.04
CA PHE A 77 19.20 -18.48 7.03
C PHE A 77 18.71 -18.81 8.43
N ALA A 78 17.41 -19.10 8.56
CA ALA A 78 16.76 -19.34 9.84
C ALA A 78 17.45 -20.45 10.67
N GLU A 79 17.95 -21.49 9.99
CA GLU A 79 18.63 -22.64 10.59
C GLU A 79 19.98 -22.29 11.23
N THR A 80 20.59 -21.18 10.83
CA THR A 80 21.90 -20.73 11.33
C THR A 80 21.78 -19.83 12.56
N LEU A 81 20.56 -19.37 12.88
CA LEU A 81 20.31 -18.40 13.94
C LEU A 81 19.97 -19.10 15.26
N SER A 82 20.57 -18.60 16.34
CA SER A 82 20.08 -18.93 17.69
C SER A 82 18.71 -18.30 17.94
N LYS A 83 17.91 -18.83 18.87
CA LYS A 83 16.58 -18.26 19.22
C LYS A 83 16.61 -16.75 19.52
N LYS A 84 17.64 -16.29 20.23
CA LYS A 84 17.80 -14.86 20.56
C LYS A 84 18.15 -14.02 19.32
N ALA A 85 19.03 -14.54 18.46
CA ALA A 85 19.41 -13.88 17.22
C ALA A 85 18.22 -13.80 16.24
N LEU A 86 17.48 -14.91 16.10
CA LEU A 86 16.27 -14.99 15.29
C LEU A 86 15.24 -13.91 15.67
N LYS A 87 14.90 -13.79 16.96
CA LYS A 87 13.95 -12.78 17.42
C LYS A 87 14.42 -11.34 17.16
N THR A 88 15.72 -11.10 17.30
CA THR A 88 16.32 -9.78 17.04
C THR A 88 16.26 -9.46 15.54
N GLU A 89 16.59 -10.43 14.70
CA GLU A 89 16.61 -10.27 13.25
C GLU A 89 15.19 -10.16 12.68
N LEU A 90 14.24 -10.96 13.17
CA LEU A 90 12.83 -10.84 12.82
C LEU A 90 12.32 -9.44 13.12
N LYS A 91 12.57 -8.92 14.32
CA LYS A 91 12.15 -7.55 14.67
C LYS A 91 12.75 -6.52 13.70
N ARG A 92 14.04 -6.64 13.38
CA ARG A 92 14.72 -5.75 12.43
C ARG A 92 14.07 -5.77 11.06
N LEU A 93 13.71 -6.95 10.55
CA LEU A 93 13.05 -7.08 9.25
C LEU A 93 11.61 -6.53 9.26
N LEU A 94 10.85 -6.76 10.34
CA LEU A 94 9.50 -6.21 10.48
C LEU A 94 9.52 -4.68 10.58
N ASP A 95 10.44 -4.10 11.37
CA ASP A 95 10.62 -2.65 11.45
C ASP A 95 10.95 -2.07 10.05
N LEU A 96 11.83 -2.75 9.28
CA LEU A 96 12.22 -2.33 7.93
C LEU A 96 11.05 -2.40 6.93
N LEU A 97 10.21 -3.44 7.03
CA LEU A 97 8.99 -3.55 6.23
C LEU A 97 8.03 -2.41 6.55
N GLU A 98 7.83 -2.10 7.83
CA GLU A 98 6.93 -1.02 8.28
C GLU A 98 7.40 0.36 7.79
N GLU A 99 8.72 0.62 7.80
CA GLU A 99 9.31 1.83 7.20
C GLU A 99 8.94 2.00 5.71
N HIS A 100 8.72 0.89 5.01
CA HIS A 100 8.31 0.84 3.60
C HIS A 100 6.79 0.62 3.41
N GLN A 101 5.99 0.88 4.44
CA GLN A 101 4.52 0.75 4.42
C GLN A 101 4.03 -0.68 4.14
N ILE A 102 4.81 -1.69 4.57
CA ILE A 102 4.44 -3.09 4.49
C ILE A 102 4.26 -3.61 5.91
N VAL A 103 3.08 -4.16 6.20
CA VAL A 103 2.73 -4.68 7.52
C VAL A 103 2.46 -6.16 7.40
N VAL A 104 3.02 -6.95 8.32
CA VAL A 104 2.76 -8.38 8.44
C VAL A 104 1.85 -8.59 9.64
N ASP A 105 0.66 -9.09 9.38
CA ASP A 105 -0.34 -9.38 10.39
C ASP A 105 -0.35 -10.89 10.73
N CYS A 106 -0.11 -11.18 12.02
CA CYS A 106 -0.21 -12.53 12.57
C CYS A 106 -1.40 -12.56 13.54
N ILE A 107 -2.52 -13.13 13.10
CA ILE A 107 -3.78 -13.16 13.86
C ILE A 107 -3.79 -14.29 14.91
N SER A 108 -2.98 -15.33 14.71
CA SER A 108 -2.81 -16.47 15.63
C SER A 108 -1.44 -16.46 16.32
N ASP A 109 -1.26 -17.33 17.31
CA ASP A 109 0.01 -17.50 18.02
C ASP A 109 0.99 -18.30 17.14
N ILE A 110 1.74 -17.58 16.31
CA ILE A 110 2.70 -18.13 15.35
C ILE A 110 4.11 -17.93 15.91
N SER A 111 4.96 -18.96 15.76
CA SER A 111 6.33 -18.86 16.27
C SER A 111 7.17 -17.84 15.50
N ASP A 112 8.10 -17.16 16.19
CA ASP A 112 9.07 -16.24 15.56
C ASP A 112 9.81 -16.90 14.37
N LEU A 113 10.03 -18.22 14.42
CA LEU A 113 10.68 -18.96 13.35
C LEU A 113 9.82 -19.03 12.09
N GLU A 114 8.55 -19.31 12.24
CA GLU A 114 7.60 -19.41 11.12
C GLU A 114 7.38 -18.05 10.48
N VAL A 115 7.19 -17.00 11.29
CA VAL A 115 7.07 -15.63 10.78
C VAL A 115 8.35 -15.21 10.05
N TYR A 116 9.52 -15.51 10.61
CA TYR A 116 10.79 -15.20 9.96
C TYR A 116 10.93 -15.91 8.61
N LYS A 117 10.65 -17.21 8.55
CA LYS A 117 10.69 -17.97 7.29
C LYS A 117 9.69 -17.42 6.29
N PHE A 118 8.47 -17.10 6.71
CA PHE A 118 7.48 -16.46 5.87
C PHE A 118 8.02 -15.16 5.27
N VAL A 119 8.57 -14.27 6.09
CA VAL A 119 9.14 -12.99 5.62
C VAL A 119 10.25 -13.24 4.59
N THR A 120 11.24 -14.06 4.92
CA THR A 120 12.45 -14.21 4.10
C THR A 120 12.30 -15.12 2.88
N GLU A 121 11.41 -16.12 2.94
CA GLU A 121 11.27 -17.15 1.90
C GLU A 121 10.02 -16.95 1.03
N LYS A 122 9.00 -16.25 1.54
CA LYS A 122 7.73 -16.01 0.82
C LYS A 122 7.55 -14.53 0.52
N LEU A 123 7.36 -13.70 1.55
CA LEU A 123 7.01 -12.30 1.39
C LEU A 123 8.02 -11.54 0.53
N PHE A 124 9.32 -11.81 0.68
CA PHE A 124 10.36 -11.20 -0.16
C PHE A 124 10.22 -11.49 -1.66
N GLN A 125 9.58 -12.60 -2.02
CA GLN A 125 9.29 -13.00 -3.39
C GLN A 125 7.94 -12.48 -3.90
N GLU A 126 7.14 -11.85 -3.05
CA GLU A 126 5.84 -11.30 -3.44
C GLU A 126 6.00 -10.02 -4.26
N GLU A 127 5.19 -9.92 -5.30
CA GLU A 127 5.06 -8.72 -6.11
C GLU A 127 4.06 -7.76 -5.46
N ILE A 128 4.54 -6.57 -5.13
CA ILE A 128 3.76 -5.51 -4.49
C ILE A 128 3.48 -4.43 -5.51
N LEU A 129 2.22 -3.97 -5.57
CA LEU A 129 1.86 -2.79 -6.35
C LEU A 129 2.65 -1.58 -5.83
N HIS A 130 3.49 -0.98 -6.67
CA HIS A 130 4.30 0.16 -6.27
C HIS A 130 3.80 1.45 -6.89
N ILE A 131 3.37 2.37 -6.03
CA ILE A 131 2.90 3.70 -6.42
C ILE A 131 3.79 4.72 -5.71
N PRO A 132 4.82 5.26 -6.37
CA PRO A 132 5.72 6.24 -5.75
C PRO A 132 4.96 7.43 -5.16
N GLY A 133 5.26 7.76 -3.90
CA GLY A 133 4.63 8.86 -3.17
C GLY A 133 3.17 8.61 -2.77
N SER A 134 2.69 7.37 -2.88
CA SER A 134 1.44 6.94 -2.27
C SER A 134 1.60 6.74 -0.76
N ASN A 135 0.51 6.91 -0.01
CA ASN A 135 0.39 6.55 1.40
C ASN A 135 -0.32 5.20 1.58
N MET A 136 -0.30 4.36 0.55
CA MET A 136 -0.85 3.01 0.61
C MET A 136 0.00 2.16 1.55
N ILE A 137 -0.67 1.47 2.46
CA ILE A 137 -0.07 0.45 3.32
C ILE A 137 -0.49 -0.91 2.76
N CYS A 138 0.48 -1.79 2.53
CA CYS A 138 0.25 -3.16 2.11
C CYS A 138 0.24 -4.07 3.34
N HIS A 139 -0.91 -4.69 3.59
CA HIS A 139 -1.06 -5.67 4.65
C HIS A 139 -0.91 -7.08 4.07
N PHE A 140 -0.10 -7.91 4.74
CA PHE A 140 0.05 -9.33 4.44
C PHE A 140 -0.34 -10.13 5.66
N THR A 141 -1.38 -10.93 5.54
CA THR A 141 -1.82 -11.80 6.64
C THR A 141 -1.16 -13.16 6.51
N PHE A 142 -0.49 -13.65 7.55
CA PHE A 142 0.21 -14.94 7.48
C PHE A 142 -0.69 -16.10 7.02
N SER A 143 -1.94 -16.13 7.47
CA SER A 143 -2.92 -17.19 7.13
C SER A 143 -3.28 -17.25 5.65
N GLU A 144 -3.05 -16.18 4.87
CA GLU A 144 -3.27 -16.19 3.41
C GLU A 144 -2.28 -17.12 2.69
N PHE A 145 -1.10 -17.35 3.30
CA PHE A 145 -0.02 -18.15 2.75
C PHE A 145 0.04 -19.56 3.34
N TYR A 146 -0.64 -19.76 4.46
CA TYR A 146 -0.75 -21.03 5.17
C TYR A 146 -2.21 -21.18 5.62
N PRO A 147 -3.14 -21.49 4.69
CA PRO A 147 -4.51 -21.77 5.07
C PRO A 147 -4.51 -22.91 6.09
N GLU A 148 -5.22 -22.73 7.20
CA GLU A 148 -5.45 -23.84 8.12
C GLU A 148 -6.16 -24.94 7.33
N ASP A 149 -5.58 -26.13 7.28
CA ASP A 149 -6.25 -27.29 6.70
C ASP A 149 -7.52 -27.53 7.55
N ASP A 150 -8.69 -27.15 7.01
CA ASP A 150 -10.00 -27.53 7.54
C ASP A 150 -10.05 -29.07 7.59
N ASN A 151 -9.79 -29.66 8.77
CA ASN A 151 -10.03 -31.07 9.09
C ASN A 151 -11.31 -31.22 9.90
#